data_AF-A0A379XRX9-F1
#
_entry.id   AF-A0A379XRX9-F1
#
_cell.length_a   1.000
_cell.length_b   1.000
_cell.length_c   1.000
_cell.angle_alpha   90.00
_cell.angle_beta   90.00
_cell.angle_gamma   90.00
#
_symmetry.space_group_name_H-M   'P 1'
#
loop_
_entity.id
_entity.type
_entity.pdbx_description
1 polymer ?
#
loop_
_entity_poly.entity_id
_entity_poly.type
_entity_poly.pdbx_seq_one_letter_code
_entity_poly.pdbx_strand_id
1 'polypeptide(L)'
;MIDITLPLTDIHRHLDGNIRAQTILDLGRQFNIALPAQTLETLIPHVQVTSTEPDLVSFLTKLDWGVKVLASLDACRRVAFENIEDAARNGLHYVELRFSPGYMAMAHQLPVAGVVEAVIDGVRDGCNTFGVEARLIGIMSRTFGEAACLQELDALLAHREKITALDLAGDELGFPGSLFLSHFNRARDAGWHITVHAGEAAGPESIWQAIRELGGRTYWTWRKSCRRSRVNGFSCTATYRY
;
A
#
# COMPACT_ATOMS: atom_id res chain seq x y z
N MET A 1 16.82 11.76 -17.40
CA MET A 1 15.64 12.64 -17.35
C MET A 1 14.38 11.80 -17.54
N ILE A 2 13.25 12.27 -17.02
CA ILE A 2 11.93 11.72 -17.36
C ILE A 2 11.61 12.12 -18.81
N ASP A 3 11.11 11.18 -19.61
CA ASP A 3 10.65 11.45 -20.98
C ASP A 3 9.24 12.04 -20.92
N ILE A 4 9.11 13.33 -21.26
CA ILE A 4 7.83 14.06 -21.19
C ILE A 4 6.87 13.71 -22.33
N THR A 5 7.29 12.87 -23.28
CA THR A 5 6.45 12.42 -24.40
C THR A 5 5.72 11.11 -24.10
N LEU A 6 6.05 10.45 -22.99
CA LEU A 6 5.43 9.21 -22.53
C LEU A 6 4.66 9.44 -21.22
N PRO A 7 3.55 8.72 -20.98
CA PRO A 7 2.88 8.75 -19.69
C PRO A 7 3.81 8.34 -18.55
N LEU A 8 3.91 9.18 -17.53
CA LEU A 8 4.61 8.88 -16.29
C LEU A 8 3.65 8.21 -15.30
N THR A 9 4.04 7.04 -14.80
CA THR A 9 3.18 6.21 -13.93
C THR A 9 3.86 5.85 -12.62
N ASP A 10 3.10 5.75 -11.54
CA ASP A 10 3.53 5.14 -10.28
C ASP A 10 2.51 4.08 -9.84
N ILE A 11 2.89 2.82 -9.98
CA ILE A 11 1.99 1.67 -9.77
C ILE A 11 2.35 0.85 -8.53
N HIS A 12 3.30 1.33 -7.73
CA HIS A 12 3.59 0.79 -6.41
C HIS A 12 3.66 1.93 -5.41
N ARG A 13 2.49 2.45 -5.05
CA ARG A 13 2.37 3.62 -4.20
C ARG A 13 1.40 3.37 -3.05
N HIS A 14 1.95 3.18 -1.85
CA HIS A 14 1.16 3.02 -0.62
C HIS A 14 0.58 4.39 -0.20
N LEU A 15 -0.74 4.51 -0.24
CA LEU A 15 -1.48 5.72 0.14
C LEU A 15 -1.34 5.99 1.64
N ASP A 16 -1.51 4.94 2.44
CA ASP A 16 -1.39 4.93 3.90
C ASP A 16 0.05 5.04 4.40
N GLY A 17 1.03 4.75 3.54
CA GLY A 17 2.45 5.04 3.74
C GLY A 17 2.89 6.43 3.25
N ASN A 18 2.00 7.21 2.63
CA ASN A 18 2.29 8.54 2.08
C ASN A 18 1.41 9.64 2.72
N ILE A 19 1.20 9.55 4.04
CA ILE A 19 0.48 10.58 4.79
C ILE A 19 1.46 11.73 5.11
N ARG A 20 1.15 12.93 4.61
CA ARG A 20 2.00 14.12 4.79
C ARG A 20 2.23 14.40 6.28
N ALA A 21 3.46 14.72 6.67
CA ALA A 21 3.79 15.05 8.06
C ALA A 21 2.94 16.22 8.61
N GLN A 22 2.61 17.20 7.77
CA GLN A 22 1.71 18.29 8.16
C GLN A 22 0.30 17.78 8.46
N THR A 23 -0.23 16.86 7.64
CA THR A 23 -1.53 16.23 7.87
C THR A 23 -1.55 15.41 9.16
N ILE A 24 -0.44 14.76 9.52
CA ILE A 24 -0.30 14.07 10.82
C ILE A 24 -0.45 15.07 11.98
N LEU A 25 0.23 16.21 11.92
CA LEU A 25 0.10 17.27 12.94
C LEU A 25 -1.34 17.83 13.01
N ASP A 26 -1.95 18.10 11.86
CA ASP A 26 -3.29 18.68 11.78
C ASP A 26 -4.34 17.74 12.38
N LEU A 27 -4.34 16.48 11.96
CA LEU A 27 -5.27 15.47 12.47
C LEU A 27 -5.00 15.12 13.94
N GLY A 28 -3.73 15.08 14.34
CA GLY A 28 -3.36 14.90 15.75
C GLY A 28 -3.92 16.01 16.64
N ARG A 29 -3.85 17.27 16.20
CA ARG A 29 -4.46 18.41 16.90
C ARG A 29 -5.99 18.34 16.88
N GLN A 30 -6.58 18.05 15.72
CA GLN A 30 -8.04 17.98 15.54
C GLN A 30 -8.69 16.94 16.46
N PHE A 31 -8.06 15.76 16.59
CA PHE A 31 -8.58 14.66 17.41
C PHE A 31 -7.96 14.57 18.80
N ASN A 32 -7.16 15.57 19.19
CA ASN A 32 -6.46 15.62 20.48
C ASN A 32 -5.64 14.34 20.78
N ILE A 33 -4.92 13.84 19.77
CA ILE A 33 -4.05 12.67 19.85
C ILE A 33 -2.64 13.13 20.21
N ALA A 34 -2.07 12.56 21.27
CA ALA A 34 -0.69 12.85 21.68
C ALA A 34 0.30 12.34 20.64
N LEU A 35 0.98 13.26 19.97
CA LEU A 35 2.05 13.00 19.00
C LEU A 35 3.44 13.02 19.68
N PRO A 36 4.46 12.37 19.10
CA PRO A 36 5.81 12.36 19.68
C PRO A 36 6.52 13.70 19.53
N ALA A 37 5.94 14.64 18.78
CA ALA A 37 6.46 15.94 18.43
C ALA A 37 5.32 16.90 18.08
N GLN A 38 5.57 18.21 18.14
CA GLN A 38 4.54 19.26 17.96
C GLN A 38 4.79 20.20 16.76
N THR A 39 5.97 20.10 16.14
CA THR A 39 6.35 20.84 14.92
C THR A 39 6.76 19.87 13.82
N LEU A 40 6.81 20.34 12.57
CA LEU A 40 7.21 19.51 11.42
C LEU A 40 8.63 18.97 11.60
N GLU A 41 9.57 19.84 11.96
CA GLU A 41 10.99 19.51 12.08
C GLU A 41 11.22 18.43 13.12
N THR A 42 10.50 18.51 14.24
CA THR A 42 10.60 17.55 15.33
C THR A 42 9.83 16.27 15.06
N LEU A 43 8.81 16.29 14.19
CA LEU A 43 8.02 15.10 13.82
C LEU A 43 8.69 14.25 12.74
N ILE A 44 9.38 14.85 11.78
CA ILE A 44 10.02 14.17 10.64
C ILE A 44 10.79 12.89 11.06
N PRO A 45 11.66 12.89 12.09
CA PRO A 45 12.40 11.69 12.48
C PRO A 45 11.53 10.50 12.92
N HIS A 46 10.29 10.76 13.34
CA HIS A 46 9.34 9.74 13.80
C HIS A 46 8.49 9.15 12.67
N VAL A 47 8.31 9.89 11.57
CA VAL A 47 7.39 9.54 10.47
C VAL A 47 8.09 9.35 9.13
N GLN A 48 9.38 9.65 9.07
CA GLN A 48 10.21 9.49 7.89
C GLN A 48 11.50 8.76 8.25
N VAL A 49 11.96 7.93 7.31
CA VAL A 49 13.28 7.29 7.38
C VAL A 49 14.35 8.35 7.16
N THR A 50 15.22 8.57 8.14
CA THR A 50 16.33 9.54 8.10
C THR A 50 17.68 8.90 7.78
N SER A 51 17.80 7.59 8.00
CA SER A 51 18.93 6.74 7.64
C SER A 51 18.45 5.33 7.31
N THR A 52 19.29 4.45 6.78
CA THR A 52 18.88 3.07 6.49
C THR A 52 18.41 2.33 7.74
N GLU A 53 17.24 1.70 7.66
CA GLU A 53 16.72 0.82 8.70
C GLU A 53 17.34 -0.59 8.58
N PRO A 54 17.50 -1.35 9.69
CA PRO A 54 18.19 -2.64 9.67
C PRO A 54 17.41 -3.75 8.95
N ASP A 55 16.08 -3.64 8.90
CA ASP A 55 15.19 -4.62 8.30
C ASP A 55 13.84 -4.00 7.90
N LEU A 56 13.02 -4.79 7.19
CA LEU A 56 11.69 -4.39 6.71
C LEU A 56 10.75 -4.04 7.86
N VAL A 57 10.77 -4.81 8.95
CA VAL A 57 9.85 -4.60 10.07
C VAL A 57 10.13 -3.26 10.75
N SER A 58 11.40 -2.91 10.92
CA SER A 58 11.83 -1.61 11.46
C SER A 58 11.36 -0.45 10.56
N PHE A 59 11.48 -0.60 9.24
CA PHE A 59 10.94 0.36 8.27
C PHE A 59 9.42 0.55 8.41
N LEU A 60 8.66 -0.55 8.54
CA LEU A 60 7.19 -0.50 8.63
C LEU A 60 6.70 0.31 9.84
N THR A 61 7.44 0.33 10.96
CA THR A 61 7.07 1.13 12.14
C THR A 61 6.99 2.64 11.88
N LYS A 62 7.63 3.14 10.82
CA LYS A 62 7.57 4.57 10.46
C LYS A 62 6.20 5.00 9.96
N LEU A 63 5.39 4.06 9.45
CA LEU A 63 4.05 4.33 8.94
C LEU A 63 3.02 4.47 10.08
N ASP A 64 3.31 3.93 11.27
CA ASP A 64 2.36 3.83 12.38
C ASP A 64 1.78 5.17 12.79
N TRP A 65 2.59 6.22 12.86
CA TRP A 65 2.11 7.55 13.25
C TRP A 65 1.17 8.17 12.22
N GLY A 66 1.34 7.83 10.94
CA GLY A 66 0.43 8.24 9.89
C GLY A 66 -0.97 7.65 10.10
N VAL A 67 -1.07 6.34 10.28
CA VAL A 67 -2.37 5.69 10.46
C VAL A 67 -2.97 5.90 11.85
N LYS A 68 -2.15 6.11 12.88
CA LYS A 68 -2.62 6.40 14.26
C LYS A 68 -3.43 7.68 14.38
N VAL A 69 -3.32 8.62 13.45
CA VAL A 69 -4.14 9.84 13.47
C VAL A 69 -5.45 9.74 12.68
N LEU A 70 -5.72 8.61 12.03
CA LEU A 70 -6.95 8.37 11.26
C LEU A 70 -8.11 8.02 12.20
N ALA A 71 -8.62 9.02 12.93
CA ALA A 71 -9.68 8.82 13.93
C ALA A 71 -11.11 8.97 13.38
N SER A 72 -11.28 9.11 12.06
CA SER A 72 -12.59 9.18 11.41
C SER A 72 -12.50 8.79 9.94
N LEU A 73 -13.64 8.44 9.33
CA LEU A 73 -13.72 8.18 7.89
C LEU A 73 -13.38 9.43 7.05
N ASP A 74 -13.72 10.61 7.54
CA ASP A 74 -13.35 11.87 6.87
C ASP A 74 -11.82 12.09 6.86
N ALA A 75 -11.12 11.66 7.90
CA ALA A 75 -9.65 11.66 7.91
C ALA A 75 -9.09 10.70 6.85
N CYS A 76 -9.66 9.50 6.70
CA CYS A 76 -9.30 8.56 5.62
C CYS A 76 -9.57 9.17 4.23
N ARG A 77 -10.72 9.83 4.04
CA ARG A 77 -11.05 10.53 2.80
C ARG A 77 -10.05 11.65 2.50
N ARG A 78 -9.69 12.45 3.49
CA ARG A 78 -8.69 13.54 3.37
C ARG A 78 -7.36 13.00 2.87
N VAL A 79 -6.80 11.97 3.51
CA VAL A 79 -5.50 11.44 3.09
C VAL A 79 -5.55 10.79 1.71
N ALA A 80 -6.68 10.19 1.32
CA ALA A 80 -6.86 9.66 -0.02
C ALA A 80 -6.92 10.76 -1.09
N PHE A 81 -7.62 11.86 -0.81
CA PHE A 81 -7.66 13.04 -1.68
C PHE A 81 -6.26 13.68 -1.82
N GLU A 82 -5.57 13.89 -0.71
CA GLU A 82 -4.22 14.48 -0.68
C GLU A 82 -3.20 13.62 -1.45
N ASN A 83 -3.36 12.29 -1.47
CA ASN A 83 -2.50 11.40 -2.23
C ASN A 83 -2.61 11.62 -3.76
N ILE A 84 -3.80 11.94 -4.26
CA ILE A 84 -3.97 12.30 -5.68
C ILE A 84 -3.40 13.70 -5.95
N GLU A 85 -3.55 14.64 -5.03
CA GLU A 85 -2.90 15.94 -5.13
C GLU A 85 -1.36 15.79 -5.19
N ASP A 86 -0.79 14.93 -4.35
CA ASP A 86 0.64 14.62 -4.37
C ASP A 86 1.07 13.98 -5.69
N ALA A 87 0.25 13.08 -6.25
CA ALA A 87 0.52 12.49 -7.55
C ALA A 87 0.56 13.55 -8.66
N ALA A 88 -0.42 14.46 -8.67
CA ALA A 88 -0.49 15.57 -9.62
C ALA A 88 0.73 16.50 -9.50
N ARG A 89 1.13 16.85 -8.27
CA ARG A 89 2.31 17.69 -8.00
C ARG A 89 3.62 17.07 -8.49
N ASN A 90 3.67 15.74 -8.60
CA ASN A 90 4.82 15.00 -9.15
C ASN A 90 4.73 14.78 -10.68
N GLY A 91 3.71 15.30 -11.36
CA GLY A 91 3.52 15.13 -12.80
C GLY A 91 3.14 13.71 -13.22
N LEU A 92 2.54 12.93 -12.31
CA LEU A 92 2.08 11.58 -12.61
C LEU A 92 0.79 11.65 -13.42
N HIS A 93 0.75 10.91 -14.53
CA HIS A 93 -0.42 10.81 -15.41
C HIS A 93 -1.35 9.69 -14.95
N TYR A 94 -0.77 8.60 -14.40
CA TYR A 94 -1.49 7.44 -13.91
C TYR A 94 -0.89 6.92 -12.60
N VAL A 95 -1.74 6.58 -11.63
CA VAL A 95 -1.31 5.94 -10.38
C VAL A 95 -2.16 4.73 -10.01
N GLU A 96 -1.51 3.72 -9.44
CA GLU A 96 -2.19 2.65 -8.69
C GLU A 96 -1.91 2.85 -7.21
N LEU A 97 -2.89 3.43 -6.52
CA LEU A 97 -2.81 3.65 -5.08
C LEU A 97 -3.23 2.37 -4.36
N ARG A 98 -2.31 1.83 -3.56
CA ARG A 98 -2.56 0.67 -2.70
C ARG A 98 -2.74 1.10 -1.26
N PHE A 99 -3.66 0.46 -0.55
CA PHE A 99 -3.97 0.80 0.84
C PHE A 99 -4.49 -0.42 1.61
N SER A 100 -4.15 -0.50 2.89
CA SER A 100 -4.60 -1.51 3.82
C SER A 100 -5.72 -0.95 4.70
N PRO A 101 -7.00 -1.24 4.40
CA PRO A 101 -8.12 -0.65 5.14
C PRO A 101 -8.14 -1.10 6.60
N GLY A 102 -7.70 -2.33 6.91
CA GLY A 102 -7.58 -2.83 8.26
C GLY A 102 -6.48 -2.12 9.04
N TYR A 103 -5.31 -1.90 8.43
CA TYR A 103 -4.23 -1.14 9.06
C TYR A 103 -4.62 0.31 9.34
N MET A 104 -5.25 0.97 8.38
CA MET A 104 -5.78 2.34 8.54
C MET A 104 -6.84 2.43 9.64
N ALA A 105 -7.71 1.42 9.76
CA ALA A 105 -8.79 1.40 10.74
C ALA A 105 -8.34 1.05 12.17
N MET A 106 -7.25 0.30 12.31
CA MET A 106 -6.89 -0.44 13.54
C MET A 106 -6.77 0.44 14.78
N ALA A 107 -6.18 1.63 14.66
CA ALA A 107 -5.88 2.50 15.81
C ALA A 107 -7.14 3.01 16.53
N HIS A 108 -8.21 3.25 15.77
CA HIS A 108 -9.47 3.82 16.28
C HIS A 108 -10.69 2.92 16.04
N GLN A 109 -10.44 1.66 15.66
CA GLN A 109 -11.45 0.64 15.38
C GLN A 109 -12.55 1.13 14.41
N LEU A 110 -12.13 1.83 13.35
CA LEU A 110 -13.06 2.30 12.32
C LEU A 110 -13.70 1.09 11.60
N PRO A 111 -14.94 1.23 11.08
CA PRO A 111 -15.54 0.21 10.23
C PRO A 111 -14.67 0.02 8.97
N VAL A 112 -14.08 -1.17 8.79
CA VAL A 112 -13.10 -1.43 7.72
C VAL A 112 -13.70 -1.19 6.33
N ALA A 113 -14.94 -1.61 6.08
CA ALA A 113 -15.65 -1.30 4.83
C ALA A 113 -15.90 0.20 4.64
N GLY A 114 -16.17 0.93 5.73
CA GLY A 114 -16.30 2.39 5.69
C GLY A 114 -14.99 3.09 5.34
N VAL A 115 -13.84 2.53 5.75
CA VAL A 115 -12.51 3.04 5.32
C VAL A 115 -12.32 2.82 3.83
N VAL A 116 -12.70 1.65 3.30
CA VAL A 116 -12.67 1.38 1.85
C VAL A 116 -13.53 2.40 1.09
N GLU A 117 -14.76 2.62 1.53
CA GLU A 117 -15.65 3.62 0.95
C GLU A 117 -15.05 5.04 0.98
N ALA A 118 -14.52 5.46 2.13
CA ALA A 118 -13.90 6.78 2.30
C ALA A 118 -12.68 6.98 1.38
N VAL A 119 -11.85 5.96 1.19
CA VAL A 119 -10.71 6.00 0.27
C VAL A 119 -11.17 6.11 -1.18
N ILE A 120 -12.15 5.30 -1.60
CA ILE A 120 -12.75 5.38 -2.95
C ILE A 120 -13.25 6.79 -3.23
N ASP A 121 -13.94 7.36 -2.26
CA ASP A 121 -14.52 8.67 -2.32
C ASP A 121 -13.47 9.80 -2.39
N GLY A 122 -12.44 9.75 -1.54
CA GLY A 122 -11.36 10.73 -1.55
C GLY A 122 -10.53 10.69 -2.83
N VAL A 123 -10.23 9.47 -3.32
CA VAL A 123 -9.54 9.29 -4.60
C VAL A 123 -10.38 9.79 -5.76
N ARG A 124 -11.69 9.48 -5.82
CA ARG A 124 -12.59 9.98 -6.86
C ARG A 124 -12.58 11.51 -6.92
N ASP A 125 -12.73 12.16 -5.77
CA ASP A 125 -12.74 13.63 -5.70
C ASP A 125 -11.38 14.23 -6.09
N GLY A 126 -10.29 13.59 -5.69
CA GLY A 126 -8.94 13.97 -6.09
C GLY A 126 -8.76 13.88 -7.60
N CYS A 127 -9.17 12.77 -8.23
CA CYS A 127 -9.09 12.60 -9.68
C CYS A 127 -9.90 13.66 -10.42
N ASN A 128 -11.13 13.95 -9.95
CA ASN A 128 -11.97 15.00 -10.52
C ASN A 128 -11.35 16.40 -10.40
N THR A 129 -10.60 16.65 -9.33
CA THR A 129 -10.00 17.96 -9.05
C THR A 129 -8.68 18.17 -9.80
N PHE A 130 -7.84 17.14 -9.87
CA PHE A 130 -6.45 17.25 -10.34
C PHE A 130 -6.20 16.60 -11.71
N GLY A 131 -7.16 15.84 -12.25
CA GLY A 131 -7.07 15.23 -13.57
C GLY A 131 -6.10 14.05 -13.68
N VAL A 132 -5.64 13.49 -12.55
CA VAL A 132 -4.80 12.28 -12.52
C VAL A 132 -5.69 11.05 -12.68
N GLU A 133 -5.31 10.14 -13.57
CA GLU A 133 -5.97 8.84 -13.68
C GLU A 133 -5.52 7.93 -12.54
N ALA A 134 -6.45 7.36 -11.78
CA ALA A 134 -6.12 6.48 -10.67
C ALA A 134 -6.92 5.18 -10.67
N ARG A 135 -6.27 4.12 -10.17
CA ARG A 135 -6.92 2.85 -9.79
C ARG A 135 -6.53 2.48 -8.37
N LEU A 136 -7.40 1.71 -7.72
CA LEU A 136 -7.22 1.30 -6.32
C LEU A 136 -6.86 -0.18 -6.23
N ILE A 137 -5.88 -0.47 -5.37
CA ILE A 137 -5.45 -1.81 -5.02
C ILE A 137 -5.69 -2.01 -3.52
N GLY A 138 -6.50 -2.99 -3.17
CA GLY A 138 -6.69 -3.36 -1.77
C GLY A 138 -5.51 -4.16 -1.26
N ILE A 139 -5.00 -3.84 -0.08
CA ILE A 139 -3.94 -4.61 0.59
C ILE A 139 -4.58 -5.48 1.68
N MET A 140 -4.12 -6.72 1.78
CA MET A 140 -4.19 -7.51 3.01
C MET A 140 -2.86 -7.38 3.76
N SER A 141 -2.90 -6.88 4.99
CA SER A 141 -1.71 -6.69 5.84
C SER A 141 -1.36 -8.00 6.56
N ARG A 142 -0.51 -8.81 5.93
CA ARG A 142 -0.12 -10.15 6.39
C ARG A 142 0.40 -10.18 7.82
N THR A 143 1.01 -9.08 8.28
CA THR A 143 1.52 -8.89 9.65
C THR A 143 0.48 -9.17 10.73
N PHE A 144 -0.81 -8.99 10.44
CA PHE A 144 -1.90 -9.17 11.40
C PHE A 144 -2.60 -10.54 11.29
N GLY A 145 -2.06 -11.45 10.46
CA GLY A 145 -2.52 -12.82 10.32
C GLY A 145 -3.73 -13.01 9.41
N GLU A 146 -4.03 -14.28 9.11
CA GLU A 146 -5.03 -14.71 8.14
C GLU A 146 -6.45 -14.21 8.46
N ALA A 147 -6.82 -14.19 9.74
CA ALA A 147 -8.16 -13.78 10.18
C ALA A 147 -8.40 -12.28 9.98
N ALA A 148 -7.41 -11.44 10.29
CA ALA A 148 -7.48 -10.00 10.03
C ALA A 148 -7.51 -9.72 8.52
N CYS A 149 -6.65 -10.41 7.75
CA CYS A 149 -6.65 -10.30 6.30
C CYS A 149 -7.99 -10.74 5.67
N LEU A 150 -8.69 -11.70 6.27
CA LEU A 150 -10.03 -12.10 5.83
C LEU A 150 -11.05 -10.98 6.01
N GLN A 151 -10.98 -10.24 7.12
CA GLN A 151 -11.84 -9.08 7.37
C GLN A 151 -11.55 -7.95 6.37
N GLU A 152 -10.28 -7.71 6.05
CA GLU A 152 -9.89 -6.75 5.01
C GLU A 152 -10.41 -7.17 3.63
N LEU A 153 -10.25 -8.45 3.27
CA LEU A 153 -10.76 -9.00 2.02
C LEU A 153 -12.28 -8.83 1.92
N ASP A 154 -13.03 -9.15 2.98
CA ASP A 154 -14.48 -9.01 3.00
C ASP A 154 -14.91 -7.55 2.81
N ALA A 155 -14.22 -6.61 3.47
CA ALA A 155 -14.45 -5.18 3.31
C ALA A 155 -14.17 -4.69 1.88
N LEU A 156 -13.08 -5.14 1.27
CA LEU A 156 -12.74 -4.81 -0.11
C LEU A 156 -13.75 -5.39 -1.10
N LEU A 157 -14.20 -6.63 -0.88
CA LEU A 157 -15.17 -7.32 -1.73
C LEU A 157 -16.54 -6.65 -1.71
N ALA A 158 -16.93 -6.02 -0.59
CA ALA A 158 -18.14 -5.21 -0.51
C ALA A 158 -18.14 -4.03 -1.50
N HIS A 159 -16.96 -3.57 -1.94
CA HIS A 159 -16.79 -2.50 -2.92
C HIS A 159 -16.05 -2.98 -4.18
N ARG A 160 -16.18 -4.26 -4.56
CA ARG A 160 -15.34 -4.92 -5.57
C ARG A 160 -15.24 -4.20 -6.92
N GLU A 161 -16.33 -3.57 -7.36
CA GLU A 161 -16.39 -2.87 -8.66
C GLU A 161 -15.53 -1.60 -8.70
N LYS A 162 -15.02 -1.15 -7.54
CA LYS A 162 -14.16 0.03 -7.38
C LYS A 162 -12.72 -0.33 -7.06
N ILE A 163 -12.42 -1.61 -6.84
CA ILE A 163 -11.09 -2.13 -6.57
C ILE A 163 -10.60 -2.87 -7.81
N THR A 164 -9.39 -2.57 -8.27
CA THR A 164 -8.81 -3.14 -9.51
C THR A 164 -8.01 -4.40 -9.22
N ALA A 165 -7.31 -4.43 -8.09
CA ALA A 165 -6.43 -5.54 -7.73
C ALA A 165 -6.40 -5.78 -6.22
N LEU A 166 -5.93 -6.96 -5.84
CA LEU A 166 -5.56 -7.30 -4.46
C LEU A 166 -4.04 -7.45 -4.33
N ASP A 167 -3.49 -6.98 -3.21
CA ASP A 167 -2.10 -7.07 -2.79
C ASP A 167 -1.96 -7.78 -1.44
N LEU A 168 -0.78 -8.33 -1.18
CA LEU A 168 -0.37 -8.82 0.14
C LEU A 168 0.92 -8.10 0.52
N ALA A 169 0.90 -7.38 1.64
CA ALA A 169 2.04 -6.59 2.12
C ALA A 169 2.22 -6.75 3.65
N GLY A 170 3.37 -6.31 4.16
CA GLY A 170 3.74 -6.42 5.58
C GLY A 170 4.89 -7.40 5.83
N ASP A 171 4.94 -8.01 7.00
CA ASP A 171 6.02 -8.91 7.42
C ASP A 171 6.07 -10.20 6.57
N GLU A 172 6.94 -10.20 5.56
CA GLU A 172 7.06 -11.30 4.62
C GLU A 172 7.60 -12.59 5.25
N LEU A 173 8.54 -12.48 6.19
CA LEU A 173 9.16 -13.64 6.81
C LEU A 173 8.24 -14.29 7.85
N GLY A 174 7.55 -13.47 8.65
CA GLY A 174 6.66 -13.95 9.70
C GLY A 174 5.41 -14.66 9.17
N PHE A 175 4.90 -14.23 8.01
CA PHE A 175 3.61 -14.71 7.50
C PHE A 175 3.69 -15.16 6.04
N PRO A 176 4.33 -16.28 5.68
CA PRO A 176 4.53 -16.71 4.29
C PRO A 176 3.27 -16.64 3.41
N GLY A 177 3.45 -16.32 2.11
CA GLY A 177 2.34 -16.14 1.17
C GLY A 177 1.43 -17.37 1.02
N SER A 178 1.95 -18.57 1.30
CA SER A 178 1.20 -19.84 1.28
C SER A 178 0.02 -19.88 2.26
N LEU A 179 0.08 -19.10 3.34
CA LEU A 179 -1.03 -18.98 4.30
C LEU A 179 -2.29 -18.33 3.67
N PHE A 180 -2.11 -17.49 2.65
CA PHE A 180 -3.18 -16.66 2.09
C PHE A 180 -3.80 -17.23 0.82
N LEU A 181 -3.57 -18.53 0.53
CA LEU A 181 -4.07 -19.17 -0.70
C LEU A 181 -5.59 -19.03 -0.82
N SER A 182 -6.34 -19.27 0.26
CA SER A 182 -7.80 -19.18 0.24
C SER A 182 -8.31 -17.76 -0.04
N HIS A 183 -7.63 -16.74 0.50
CA HIS A 183 -7.92 -15.33 0.26
C HIS A 183 -7.74 -14.97 -1.21
N PHE A 184 -6.61 -15.39 -1.80
CA PHE A 184 -6.32 -15.14 -3.21
C PHE A 184 -7.21 -15.94 -4.16
N ASN A 185 -7.68 -17.13 -3.77
CA ASN A 185 -8.71 -17.84 -4.53
C ASN A 185 -9.97 -16.98 -4.67
N ARG A 186 -10.50 -16.46 -3.55
CA ARG A 186 -11.68 -15.59 -3.54
C ARG A 186 -11.48 -14.31 -4.36
N ALA A 187 -10.28 -13.72 -4.29
CA ALA A 187 -9.92 -12.52 -5.05
C ALA A 187 -9.96 -12.75 -6.57
N ARG A 188 -9.43 -13.90 -7.03
CA ARG A 188 -9.47 -14.28 -8.44
C ARG A 188 -10.88 -14.65 -8.90
N ASP A 189 -11.66 -15.32 -8.06
CA ASP A 189 -13.07 -15.63 -8.33
C ASP A 189 -13.92 -14.35 -8.46
N ALA A 190 -13.54 -13.28 -7.74
CA ALA A 190 -14.15 -11.95 -7.88
C ALA A 190 -13.69 -11.19 -9.14
N GLY A 191 -12.74 -11.73 -9.91
CA GLY A 191 -12.25 -11.14 -11.15
C GLY A 191 -11.15 -10.09 -10.99
N TRP A 192 -10.58 -9.93 -9.79
CA TRP A 192 -9.53 -8.94 -9.56
C TRP A 192 -8.17 -9.37 -10.14
N HIS A 193 -7.37 -8.37 -10.50
CA HIS A 193 -5.94 -8.55 -10.74
C HIS A 193 -5.20 -8.86 -9.42
N ILE A 194 -4.04 -9.52 -9.52
CA ILE A 194 -3.25 -9.92 -8.35
C ILE A 194 -1.84 -9.34 -8.45
N THR A 195 -1.42 -8.64 -7.39
CA THR A 195 -0.03 -8.29 -7.07
C THR A 195 0.33 -8.85 -5.71
N VAL A 196 1.61 -9.09 -5.45
CA VAL A 196 2.09 -9.63 -4.16
C VAL A 196 3.46 -9.03 -3.85
N HIS A 197 3.69 -8.55 -2.63
CA HIS A 197 5.05 -8.31 -2.12
C HIS A 197 5.72 -9.66 -1.85
N ALA A 198 6.76 -9.97 -2.62
CA ALA A 198 7.50 -11.22 -2.50
C ALA A 198 8.95 -11.06 -2.96
N GLY A 199 9.88 -11.65 -2.21
CA GLY A 199 11.32 -11.64 -2.52
C GLY A 199 12.08 -10.44 -1.98
N GLU A 200 11.48 -9.73 -1.03
CA GLU A 200 12.04 -8.55 -0.40
C GLU A 200 12.87 -8.95 0.82
N ALA A 201 12.20 -9.46 1.85
CA ALA A 201 12.82 -10.03 3.04
C ALA A 201 13.08 -11.53 2.86
N ALA A 202 12.16 -12.27 2.24
CA ALA A 202 12.32 -13.70 1.95
C ALA A 202 13.12 -13.95 0.66
N GLY A 203 13.33 -15.22 0.31
CA GLY A 203 14.07 -15.67 -0.87
C GLY A 203 13.24 -15.76 -2.16
N PRO A 204 13.86 -16.14 -3.30
CA PRO A 204 13.16 -16.32 -4.57
C PRO A 204 12.01 -17.35 -4.53
N GLU A 205 12.01 -18.25 -3.55
CA GLU A 205 10.96 -19.24 -3.31
C GLU A 205 9.62 -18.58 -2.99
N SER A 206 9.63 -17.48 -2.21
CA SER A 206 8.44 -16.67 -1.91
C SER A 206 7.76 -16.17 -3.19
N ILE A 207 8.58 -15.85 -4.18
CA ILE A 207 8.13 -15.24 -5.42
C ILE A 207 7.59 -16.30 -6.39
N TRP A 208 8.24 -17.46 -6.44
CA TRP A 208 7.68 -18.62 -7.13
C TRP A 208 6.34 -19.06 -6.56
N GLN A 209 6.20 -19.01 -5.23
CA GLN A 209 4.93 -19.28 -4.57
C GLN A 209 3.86 -18.26 -4.97
N ALA A 210 4.18 -16.96 -4.94
CA ALA A 210 3.27 -15.90 -5.39
C ALA A 210 2.84 -16.07 -6.87
N ILE A 211 3.75 -16.51 -7.75
CA ILE A 211 3.43 -16.80 -9.15
C ILE A 211 2.48 -17.99 -9.27
N ARG A 212 2.84 -19.12 -8.66
CA ARG A 212 2.21 -20.41 -8.95
C ARG A 212 0.90 -20.62 -8.20
N GLU A 213 0.81 -20.12 -6.98
CA GLU A 213 -0.30 -20.44 -6.07
C GLU A 213 -1.24 -19.24 -5.89
N LEU A 214 -0.68 -18.04 -5.73
CA LEU A 214 -1.49 -16.83 -5.52
C LEU A 214 -1.98 -16.22 -6.84
N GLY A 215 -1.39 -16.62 -7.96
CA GLY A 215 -1.80 -16.18 -9.29
C GLY A 215 -1.45 -14.72 -9.57
N GLY A 216 -0.37 -14.22 -8.96
CA GLY A 216 0.16 -12.88 -9.27
C GLY A 216 0.36 -12.69 -10.77
N ARG A 217 0.25 -11.46 -11.25
CA ARG A 217 0.57 -11.11 -12.65
C ARG A 217 1.54 -9.93 -12.74
N THR A 218 1.55 -9.10 -11.70
CA THR A 218 2.52 -8.02 -11.49
C THR A 218 3.17 -8.24 -10.13
N TYR A 219 4.48 -8.04 -10.04
CA TYR A 219 5.25 -8.42 -8.86
C TYR A 219 6.29 -7.34 -8.56
N TRP A 220 6.34 -6.91 -7.32
CA TRP A 220 7.20 -5.84 -6.86
C TRP A 220 8.26 -6.40 -5.91
N THR A 221 9.40 -5.70 -5.83
CA THR A 221 10.54 -6.00 -4.95
C THR A 221 11.29 -7.33 -5.18
N TRP A 222 11.50 -7.73 -6.45
CA TRP A 222 12.41 -8.82 -6.85
C TRP A 222 13.91 -8.55 -6.61
N ARG A 223 14.32 -8.08 -5.44
CA ARG A 223 15.76 -7.89 -5.15
C ARG A 223 16.54 -9.21 -5.25
N LYS A 224 15.88 -10.34 -5.01
CA LYS A 224 16.51 -11.66 -4.94
C LYS A 224 16.18 -12.61 -6.11
N SER A 225 15.51 -12.14 -7.17
CA SER A 225 15.28 -12.93 -8.41
C SER A 225 16.59 -13.41 -9.05
N CYS A 226 17.61 -12.56 -9.05
CA CYS A 226 18.79 -12.73 -9.89
C CYS A 226 19.77 -13.83 -9.44
N ARG A 227 19.55 -14.50 -8.30
CA ARG A 227 20.49 -15.51 -7.77
C ARG A 227 20.37 -16.90 -8.42
N ARG A 228 19.43 -17.12 -9.35
CA ARG A 228 19.38 -18.33 -10.20
C ARG A 228 19.02 -17.98 -11.64
N SER A 229 20.00 -17.57 -12.43
CA SER A 229 19.88 -17.45 -13.88
C SER A 229 20.19 -18.80 -14.55
N ARG A 230 19.14 -19.45 -15.05
CA ARG A 230 19.01 -20.12 -16.37
C ARG A 230 17.87 -21.14 -16.34
N VAL A 231 16.64 -20.72 -16.65
CA VAL A 231 15.70 -21.50 -17.47
C VAL A 231 14.76 -20.51 -18.19
N ASN A 232 14.72 -20.60 -19.52
CA ASN A 232 13.71 -20.09 -20.46
C ASN A 232 13.24 -18.63 -20.37
N GLY A 233 13.99 -17.74 -21.02
CA GLY A 233 13.40 -16.66 -21.84
C GLY A 233 12.90 -15.38 -21.15
N PHE A 234 12.85 -15.31 -19.81
CA PHE A 234 12.50 -14.07 -19.12
C PHE A 234 13.77 -13.36 -18.60
N SER A 235 14.14 -12.24 -19.21
CA SER A 235 15.16 -11.35 -18.64
C SER A 235 14.52 -10.49 -17.55
N CYS A 236 14.91 -10.73 -16.31
CA CYS A 236 14.50 -9.90 -15.17
C CYS A 236 15.47 -8.70 -15.08
N THR A 237 15.11 -7.55 -15.64
CA THR A 237 15.81 -6.29 -15.38
C THR A 237 15.22 -5.66 -14.12
N ALA A 238 15.83 -5.94 -12.97
CA ALA A 238 15.67 -5.11 -11.78
C ALA A 238 16.47 -3.82 -12.01
N THR A 239 15.80 -2.73 -12.41
CA THR A 239 16.42 -1.40 -12.43
C THR A 239 16.60 -0.92 -11.00
N TYR A 240 17.82 -1.05 -10.49
CA TYR A 240 18.27 -0.35 -9.29
C TYR A 240 18.44 1.14 -9.64
N ARG A 241 17.72 2.02 -8.96
CA ARG A 241 18.14 3.41 -8.81
C ARG A 241 18.22 3.71 -7.31
N TYR A 242 19.45 3.94 -6.87
CA TYR A 242 19.79 4.58 -5.60
C TYR A 242 19.39 6.06 -5.66
#